data_AF-A0A6I7NW43-F1
#
_entry.id   AF-A0A6I7NW43-F1
#
_cell.length_a   1.000
_cell.length_b   1.000
_cell.length_c   1.000
_cell.angle_alpha   90.00
_cell.angle_beta   90.00
_cell.angle_gamma   90.00
#
_symmetry.space_group_name_H-M   'P 1'
#
loop_
_entity.id
_entity.type
_entity.pdbx_description
1 polymer ?
#
loop_
_entity_poly.entity_id
_entity_poly.type
_entity_poly.pdbx_seq_one_letter_code
_entity_poly.pdbx_strand_id
1 'polypeptide(L)'
;MNRISEQSGLKIFEKIDTSVYPSSKEASEYVAGEIANLIRARNQTGQNTVLGLATGSTPLQVYAWLVHLHQKEGLSFKRVITFNLDEYYPMKPDELQSYVRFMNENLFDHIDIKKKNIHIPDGTISKKDVYDYCLRFEKKIEDAGGLDVQILGIGRTGHIGFNEPGSLEKTRTRLVTLDELTRSDAAATFYGEEHVPRQAITMGVGTILSARKIYLMAWGEAKAEVIKETVEGDITVQIPATFLQRHENTRIILDEAAASQLSRKKTPWLVGPCTWTDKLILRAVTWLSLYLGKPILKLTDEDYNQNGLSDILTEYGNAYNVNIRIFNEVQHTITGWPGGKPNADDSNRPERAVPFPKKVLVFSPHPADDVISMGGTLMRLVEHGHEVHVAYQTSGNIAVYDDEAIRYADFISNYRPNGSDKNLLIDIIKAMEEKNPGDIDPPQMLKLKSHIRRVEANSSCRYCGIPQERVHFLEMPFYETGRERKKPLSKADISLVKEVIEKIKPHQIYAAGDLSDPNGTYRICWDAIRQALKEIKNQEWYQDCYVWLYRGIWQKIEVSDIDMAVPLSPGERLKKRKAIFKHSSQKDQPKYPGNMSGEFWMVADEQTIRNARNYDLLGLAEYDSIEGFSRWKS
;
A
#
# COMPACT_ATOMS: atom_id res chain seq x y z
N MET A 1 28.06 -0.28 -26.36
CA MET A 1 27.34 -1.41 -27.00
C MET A 1 27.50 -2.71 -26.18
N ASN A 2 27.35 -2.67 -24.84
CA ASN A 2 27.49 -3.85 -23.95
C ASN A 2 26.71 -3.66 -22.62
N ARG A 3 25.45 -3.20 -22.69
CA ARG A 3 24.52 -3.17 -21.54
C ARG A 3 23.19 -3.88 -21.81
N ILE A 4 22.97 -4.32 -23.05
CA ILE A 4 21.70 -4.92 -23.50
C ILE A 4 21.70 -6.45 -23.29
N SER A 5 22.86 -7.10 -23.23
CA SER A 5 22.96 -8.57 -23.12
C SER A 5 22.85 -9.13 -21.69
N GLU A 6 23.13 -8.34 -20.65
CA GLU A 6 22.98 -8.81 -19.24
C GLU A 6 21.54 -8.68 -18.73
N GLN A 7 20.76 -7.71 -19.23
CA GLN A 7 19.36 -7.54 -18.82
C GLN A 7 18.39 -8.51 -19.52
N SER A 8 18.73 -9.03 -20.70
CA SER A 8 17.83 -9.94 -21.44
C SER A 8 17.69 -11.31 -20.77
N GLY A 9 18.74 -11.80 -20.08
CA GLY A 9 18.67 -13.04 -19.30
C GLY A 9 17.83 -12.93 -18.03
N LEU A 10 17.62 -11.72 -17.51
CA LEU A 10 16.88 -11.49 -16.26
C LEU A 10 15.36 -11.40 -16.43
N LYS A 11 14.82 -11.52 -17.65
CA LYS A 11 13.39 -11.33 -17.95
C LYS A 11 12.73 -12.57 -18.57
N ILE A 12 13.31 -13.76 -18.39
CA ILE A 12 12.88 -14.97 -19.12
C ILE A 12 11.39 -15.30 -18.94
N PHE A 13 10.83 -15.03 -17.76
CA PHE A 13 9.41 -15.28 -17.49
C PHE A 13 8.50 -14.11 -17.90
N GLU A 14 9.03 -12.90 -18.06
CA GLU A 14 8.23 -11.72 -18.39
C GLU A 14 7.85 -11.75 -19.88
N LYS A 15 6.55 -11.94 -20.17
CA LYS A 15 5.95 -11.96 -21.51
C LYS A 15 5.65 -10.56 -22.06
N ILE A 16 5.90 -9.51 -21.27
CA ILE A 16 5.73 -8.09 -21.63
C ILE A 16 6.97 -7.31 -21.18
N ASP A 17 7.41 -6.32 -21.96
CA ASP A 17 8.54 -5.47 -21.57
C ASP A 17 8.24 -4.72 -20.25
N THR A 18 8.92 -5.13 -19.18
CA THR A 18 8.70 -4.60 -17.83
C THR A 18 9.90 -3.80 -17.34
N SER A 19 9.67 -2.55 -16.95
CA SER A 19 10.67 -1.64 -16.38
C SER A 19 10.35 -1.37 -14.91
N VAL A 20 11.36 -1.51 -14.05
CA VAL A 20 11.26 -1.24 -12.62
C VAL A 20 12.05 0.01 -12.31
N TYR A 21 11.42 0.95 -11.61
CA TYR A 21 12.01 2.21 -11.18
C TYR A 21 12.14 2.26 -9.65
N PRO A 22 13.11 3.03 -9.12
CA PRO A 22 13.27 3.21 -7.67
C PRO A 22 12.04 3.77 -6.97
N SER A 23 11.22 4.57 -7.66
CA SER A 23 10.01 5.17 -7.12
C SER A 23 8.95 5.43 -8.19
N SER A 24 7.69 5.50 -7.77
CA SER A 24 6.56 5.91 -8.62
C SER A 24 6.74 7.31 -9.22
N LYS A 25 7.51 8.19 -8.55
CA LYS A 25 7.83 9.54 -9.04
C LYS A 25 8.71 9.49 -10.28
N GLU A 26 9.82 8.77 -10.23
CA GLU A 26 10.74 8.60 -11.36
C GLU A 26 10.07 7.85 -12.51
N ALA A 27 9.29 6.82 -12.18
CA ALA A 27 8.47 6.10 -13.15
C ALA A 27 7.47 7.01 -13.88
N SER A 28 6.79 7.88 -13.13
CA SER A 28 5.81 8.82 -13.69
C SER A 28 6.46 9.91 -14.53
N GLU A 29 7.64 10.38 -14.13
CA GLU A 29 8.45 11.33 -14.90
C GLU A 29 8.85 10.73 -16.26
N TYR A 30 9.29 9.48 -16.28
CA TYR A 30 9.60 8.76 -17.52
C TYR A 30 8.40 8.68 -18.46
N VAL A 31 7.23 8.25 -17.96
CA VAL A 31 6.02 8.14 -18.79
C VAL A 31 5.56 9.51 -19.30
N ALA A 32 5.59 10.55 -18.46
CA ALA A 32 5.28 11.92 -18.87
C ALA A 32 6.25 12.44 -19.94
N GLY A 33 7.54 12.13 -19.81
CA GLY A 33 8.58 12.47 -20.80
C GLY A 33 8.33 11.81 -22.16
N GLU A 34 7.98 10.53 -22.18
CA GLU A 34 7.64 9.80 -23.41
C GLU A 34 6.42 10.41 -24.13
N ILE A 35 5.37 10.74 -23.37
CA ILE A 35 4.17 11.42 -23.90
C ILE A 35 4.54 12.80 -24.43
N ALA A 36 5.32 13.58 -23.68
CA ALA A 36 5.75 14.91 -24.09
C ALA A 36 6.60 14.88 -25.37
N ASN A 37 7.50 13.90 -25.51
CA ASN A 37 8.32 13.72 -26.70
C ASN A 37 7.46 13.42 -27.94
N LEU A 38 6.46 12.55 -27.80
CA LEU A 38 5.50 12.28 -28.87
C LEU A 38 4.72 13.54 -29.26
N ILE A 39 4.20 14.28 -28.28
CA ILE A 39 3.48 15.53 -28.51
C ILE A 39 4.37 16.54 -29.27
N ARG A 40 5.63 16.71 -28.83
CA ARG A 40 6.60 17.60 -29.49
C ARG A 40 6.82 17.18 -30.95
N ALA A 41 7.08 15.90 -31.19
CA ALA A 41 7.32 15.38 -32.54
C ALA A 41 6.11 15.58 -33.47
N ARG A 42 4.89 15.29 -33.00
CA ARG A 42 3.65 15.48 -33.78
C ARG A 42 3.34 16.96 -34.00
N ASN A 43 3.59 17.82 -33.00
CA ASN A 43 3.43 19.26 -33.14
C ASN A 43 4.36 19.83 -34.22
N GLN A 44 5.61 19.38 -34.27
CA GLN A 44 6.59 19.79 -35.29
C GLN A 44 6.15 19.43 -36.71
N THR A 45 5.47 18.29 -36.88
CA THR A 45 4.94 17.85 -38.18
C THR A 45 3.51 18.33 -38.46
N GLY A 46 2.92 19.13 -37.56
CA GLY A 46 1.55 19.62 -37.69
C GLY A 46 0.49 18.51 -37.63
N GLN A 47 0.80 17.37 -37.03
CA GLN A 47 -0.10 16.24 -36.84
C GLN A 47 -0.76 16.30 -35.45
N ASN A 48 -1.92 15.66 -35.31
CA ASN A 48 -2.53 15.49 -33.99
C ASN A 48 -1.85 14.36 -33.23
N THR A 49 -1.85 14.44 -31.91
CA THR A 49 -1.51 13.32 -31.01
C THR A 49 -2.78 12.84 -30.33
N VAL A 50 -3.06 11.54 -30.41
CA VAL A 50 -4.26 10.95 -29.80
C VAL A 50 -3.88 10.14 -28.56
N LEU A 51 -4.35 10.54 -27.39
CA LEU A 51 -4.01 9.94 -26.11
C LEU A 51 -5.21 9.27 -25.45
N GLY A 52 -5.06 8.01 -25.07
CA GLY A 52 -5.93 7.29 -24.16
C GLY A 52 -5.49 7.54 -22.71
N LEU A 53 -6.39 8.04 -21.86
CA LEU A 53 -6.09 8.47 -20.49
C LEU A 53 -6.85 7.65 -19.44
N ALA A 54 -6.21 7.43 -18.30
CA ALA A 54 -6.76 6.72 -17.15
C ALA A 54 -7.03 7.66 -15.96
N THR A 55 -7.82 7.24 -14.99
CA THR A 55 -8.05 7.97 -13.73
C THR A 55 -7.47 7.19 -12.55
N GLY A 56 -7.77 7.63 -11.32
CA GLY A 56 -7.28 7.01 -10.09
C GLY A 56 -5.92 7.56 -9.63
N SER A 57 -5.39 6.99 -8.54
CA SER A 57 -4.17 7.49 -7.88
C SER A 57 -2.89 7.28 -8.69
N THR A 58 -2.85 6.26 -9.54
CA THR A 58 -1.66 5.85 -10.31
C THR A 58 -1.19 6.93 -11.30
N PRO A 59 -2.03 7.50 -12.19
CA PRO A 59 -1.60 8.48 -13.19
C PRO A 59 -1.43 9.92 -12.66
N LEU A 60 -1.80 10.23 -11.42
CA LEU A 60 -1.77 11.60 -10.88
C LEU A 60 -0.41 12.29 -11.04
N GLN A 61 0.69 11.57 -10.78
CA GLN A 61 2.03 12.12 -10.92
C GLN A 61 2.43 12.34 -12.38
N VAL A 62 1.95 11.51 -13.32
CA VAL A 62 2.15 11.73 -14.75
C VAL A 62 1.48 13.05 -15.18
N TYR A 63 0.25 13.29 -14.71
CA TYR A 63 -0.46 14.55 -15.01
C TYR A 63 0.25 15.76 -14.41
N ALA A 64 0.69 15.68 -13.16
CA ALA A 64 1.45 16.75 -12.53
C ALA A 64 2.74 17.09 -13.32
N TRP A 65 3.45 16.08 -13.83
CA TRP A 65 4.61 16.28 -14.70
C TRP A 65 4.24 16.89 -16.04
N LEU A 66 3.18 16.44 -16.71
CA LEU A 66 2.72 17.03 -17.98
C LEU A 66 2.33 18.51 -17.83
N VAL A 67 1.65 18.86 -16.73
CA VAL A 67 1.34 20.25 -16.37
C VAL A 67 2.62 21.05 -16.15
N HIS A 68 3.59 20.48 -15.43
CA HIS A 68 4.89 21.12 -15.23
C HIS A 68 5.61 21.40 -16.58
N LEU A 69 5.67 20.41 -17.46
CA LEU A 69 6.27 20.55 -18.80
C LEU A 69 5.55 21.59 -19.66
N HIS A 70 4.22 21.71 -19.55
CA HIS A 70 3.48 22.80 -20.19
C HIS A 70 3.90 24.17 -19.67
N GLN A 71 3.84 24.35 -18.35
CA GLN A 71 4.03 25.64 -17.69
C GLN A 71 5.48 26.12 -17.69
N LYS A 72 6.46 25.20 -17.70
CA LYS A 72 7.89 25.52 -17.57
C LYS A 72 8.69 25.32 -18.85
N GLU A 73 8.31 24.38 -19.71
CA GLU A 73 9.06 24.03 -20.92
C GLU A 73 8.30 24.33 -22.23
N GLY A 74 7.08 24.88 -22.14
CA GLY A 74 6.31 25.30 -23.31
C GLY A 74 5.71 24.14 -24.13
N LEU A 75 5.53 22.96 -23.54
CA LEU A 75 4.84 21.84 -24.20
C LEU A 75 3.39 22.22 -24.53
N SER A 76 2.98 22.23 -25.81
CA SER A 76 1.61 22.62 -26.20
C SER A 76 0.71 21.42 -26.51
N PHE A 77 -0.51 21.46 -25.97
CA PHE A 77 -1.58 20.48 -26.11
C PHE A 77 -2.65 20.89 -27.13
N LYS A 78 -2.47 21.99 -27.88
CA LYS A 78 -3.44 22.51 -28.88
C LYS A 78 -3.81 21.53 -30.00
N ARG A 79 -2.95 20.54 -30.27
CA ARG A 79 -3.13 19.47 -31.27
C ARG A 79 -3.27 18.08 -30.62
N VAL A 80 -3.51 18.04 -29.31
CA VAL A 80 -3.78 16.79 -28.60
C VAL A 80 -5.28 16.52 -28.61
N ILE A 81 -5.65 15.26 -28.83
CA ILE A 81 -7.00 14.70 -28.70
C ILE A 81 -6.94 13.63 -27.63
N THR A 82 -7.85 13.64 -26.67
CA THR A 82 -7.84 12.70 -25.55
C THR A 82 -9.12 11.89 -25.47
N PHE A 83 -8.98 10.61 -25.13
CA PHE A 83 -10.08 9.71 -24.83
C PHE A 83 -9.84 9.06 -23.46
N ASN A 84 -10.72 9.29 -22.50
CA ASN A 84 -10.66 8.61 -21.20
C ASN A 84 -11.27 7.20 -21.28
N LEU A 85 -10.69 6.27 -20.52
CA LEU A 85 -11.12 4.88 -20.47
C LEU A 85 -12.59 4.71 -20.07
N ASP A 86 -13.05 5.47 -19.08
CA ASP A 86 -14.33 5.21 -18.41
C ASP A 86 -14.96 6.44 -17.75
N GLU A 87 -16.23 6.28 -17.36
CA GLU A 87 -16.95 7.11 -16.41
C GLU A 87 -18.00 6.24 -15.69
N TYR A 88 -18.28 6.55 -14.43
CA TYR A 88 -19.35 5.88 -13.67
C TYR A 88 -20.73 6.11 -14.31
N TYR A 89 -21.69 5.20 -14.06
CA TYR A 89 -23.04 5.28 -14.63
C TYR A 89 -24.14 4.95 -13.61
N PRO A 90 -25.14 5.84 -13.41
CA PRO A 90 -25.14 7.24 -13.86
C PRO A 90 -24.13 8.08 -13.07
N MET A 91 -23.63 9.17 -13.67
CA MET A 91 -22.72 10.12 -13.03
C MET A 91 -22.83 11.49 -13.69
N LYS A 92 -23.02 12.56 -12.89
CA LYS A 92 -22.98 13.94 -13.41
C LYS A 92 -21.54 14.48 -13.43
N PRO A 93 -21.19 15.32 -14.41
CA PRO A 93 -19.81 15.79 -14.59
C PRO A 93 -19.28 16.72 -13.48
N ASP A 94 -20.16 17.28 -12.65
CA ASP A 94 -19.82 18.18 -11.53
C ASP A 94 -19.72 17.47 -10.17
N GLU A 95 -20.14 16.19 -10.09
CA GLU A 95 -20.00 15.36 -8.89
C GLU A 95 -18.53 15.17 -8.52
N LEU A 96 -18.25 15.11 -7.21
CA LEU A 96 -16.90 15.00 -6.67
C LEU A 96 -16.14 13.77 -7.19
N GLN A 97 -16.87 12.68 -7.43
CA GLN A 97 -16.33 11.39 -7.86
C GLN A 97 -16.30 11.21 -9.38
N SER A 98 -16.82 12.18 -10.15
CA SER A 98 -16.83 12.11 -11.61
C SER A 98 -15.41 12.14 -12.17
N TYR A 99 -15.16 11.29 -13.16
CA TYR A 99 -13.92 11.29 -13.92
C TYR A 99 -13.77 12.52 -14.81
N VAL A 100 -14.87 13.15 -15.24
CA VAL A 100 -14.83 14.49 -15.85
C VAL A 100 -14.20 15.51 -14.92
N ARG A 101 -14.70 15.61 -13.68
CA ARG A 101 -14.17 16.52 -12.68
C ARG A 101 -12.72 16.19 -12.33
N PHE A 102 -12.42 14.92 -12.07
CA PHE A 102 -11.06 14.45 -11.78
C PHE A 102 -10.06 14.91 -12.85
N MET A 103 -10.39 14.74 -14.14
CA MET A 103 -9.48 15.09 -15.21
C MET A 103 -9.30 16.60 -15.38
N ASN A 104 -10.35 17.39 -15.15
CA ASN A 104 -10.24 18.86 -15.16
C ASN A 104 -9.32 19.35 -14.03
N GLU A 105 -9.57 18.89 -12.80
CA GLU A 105 -8.81 19.30 -11.62
C GLU A 105 -7.32 18.92 -11.69
N ASN A 106 -6.99 17.78 -12.30
CA ASN A 106 -5.62 17.24 -12.31
C ASN A 106 -4.85 17.49 -13.61
N LEU A 107 -5.51 17.81 -14.73
CA LEU A 107 -4.85 18.00 -16.02
C LEU A 107 -5.46 19.13 -16.85
N PHE A 108 -6.72 19.02 -17.27
CA PHE A 108 -7.24 19.80 -18.40
C PHE A 108 -7.36 21.30 -18.13
N ASP A 109 -7.62 21.72 -16.89
CA ASP A 109 -7.69 23.14 -16.53
C ASP A 109 -6.31 23.81 -16.45
N HIS A 110 -5.23 23.03 -16.52
CA HIS A 110 -3.85 23.50 -16.33
C HIS A 110 -3.01 23.49 -17.61
N ILE A 111 -3.60 23.13 -18.76
CA ILE A 111 -2.93 23.01 -20.07
C ILE A 111 -3.74 23.68 -21.20
N ASP A 112 -3.11 23.95 -22.34
CA ASP A 112 -3.73 24.63 -23.49
C ASP A 112 -4.48 23.69 -24.47
N ILE A 113 -5.05 22.58 -23.97
CA ILE A 113 -5.85 21.67 -24.78
C ILE A 113 -7.17 22.31 -25.20
N LYS A 114 -7.65 21.98 -26.41
CA LYS A 114 -8.95 22.47 -26.88
C LYS A 114 -10.08 21.62 -26.28
N LYS A 115 -11.07 22.24 -25.63
CA LYS A 115 -12.21 21.52 -25.01
C LYS A 115 -12.90 20.52 -25.95
N LYS A 116 -13.05 20.85 -27.24
CA LYS A 116 -13.66 19.95 -28.24
C LYS A 116 -12.86 18.67 -28.53
N ASN A 117 -11.59 18.63 -28.14
CA ASN A 117 -10.69 17.49 -28.31
C ASN A 117 -10.65 16.60 -27.06
N ILE A 118 -11.42 16.91 -26.02
CA ILE A 118 -11.53 16.11 -24.80
C ILE A 118 -12.74 15.19 -24.94
N HIS A 119 -12.53 13.89 -24.80
CA HIS A 119 -13.59 12.88 -24.88
C HIS A 119 -13.56 11.98 -23.64
N ILE A 120 -14.61 12.07 -22.83
CA ILE A 120 -14.83 11.23 -21.64
C ILE A 120 -16.20 10.57 -21.81
N PRO A 121 -16.38 9.30 -21.45
CA PRO A 121 -17.71 8.67 -21.46
C PRO A 121 -18.74 9.50 -20.69
N ASP A 122 -19.96 9.58 -21.22
CA ASP A 122 -21.02 10.44 -20.68
C ASP A 122 -21.92 9.65 -19.74
N GLY A 123 -21.71 9.83 -18.42
CA GLY A 123 -22.49 9.20 -17.37
C GLY A 123 -23.94 9.69 -17.26
N THR A 124 -24.35 10.72 -18.01
CA THR A 124 -25.71 11.29 -17.96
C THR A 124 -26.64 10.76 -19.05
N ILE A 125 -26.10 9.98 -19.99
CA ILE A 125 -26.88 9.49 -21.12
C ILE A 125 -28.01 8.54 -20.69
N SER A 126 -29.14 8.61 -21.37
CA SER A 126 -30.26 7.73 -21.09
C SER A 126 -29.92 6.27 -21.40
N LYS A 127 -30.35 5.33 -20.54
CA LYS A 127 -29.95 3.91 -20.62
C LYS A 127 -30.24 3.25 -21.98
N LYS A 128 -31.32 3.67 -22.65
CA LYS A 128 -31.72 3.18 -23.98
C LYS A 128 -30.75 3.62 -25.10
N ASP A 129 -30.03 4.72 -24.91
CA ASP A 129 -29.14 5.31 -25.92
C ASP A 129 -27.66 4.94 -25.70
N VAL A 130 -27.34 4.25 -24.58
CA VAL A 130 -25.96 3.90 -24.18
C VAL A 130 -25.25 3.08 -25.26
N TYR A 131 -25.93 2.10 -25.87
CA TYR A 131 -25.32 1.24 -26.89
C TYR A 131 -24.87 2.05 -28.10
N ASP A 132 -25.77 2.85 -28.67
CA ASP A 132 -25.45 3.70 -29.83
C ASP A 132 -24.39 4.76 -29.49
N TYR A 133 -24.39 5.26 -28.25
CA TYR A 133 -23.35 6.16 -27.77
C TYR A 133 -21.98 5.50 -27.74
N CYS A 134 -21.87 4.26 -27.23
CA CYS A 134 -20.63 3.52 -27.21
C CYS A 134 -20.09 3.30 -28.63
N LEU A 135 -20.97 2.95 -29.59
CA LEU A 135 -20.58 2.84 -31.00
C LEU A 135 -20.05 4.16 -31.58
N ARG A 136 -20.69 5.28 -31.27
CA ARG A 136 -20.20 6.61 -31.67
C ARG A 136 -18.88 6.97 -31.01
N PHE A 137 -18.66 6.54 -29.76
CA PHE A 137 -17.41 6.77 -29.04
C PHE A 137 -16.25 6.02 -29.71
N GLU A 138 -16.43 4.74 -30.06
CA GLU A 138 -15.47 3.98 -30.87
C GLU A 138 -15.18 4.65 -32.20
N LYS A 139 -16.24 5.08 -32.91
CA LYS A 139 -16.09 5.74 -34.19
C LYS A 139 -15.29 7.05 -34.09
N LYS A 140 -15.44 7.82 -33.01
CA LYS A 140 -14.60 9.02 -32.78
C LYS A 140 -13.12 8.68 -32.62
N ILE A 141 -12.80 7.54 -31.98
CA ILE A 141 -11.41 7.07 -31.86
C ILE A 141 -10.86 6.73 -33.24
N GLU A 142 -11.62 5.99 -34.05
CA GLU A 142 -11.26 5.63 -35.42
C GLU A 142 -11.09 6.87 -36.31
N ASP A 143 -12.04 7.80 -36.28
CA ASP A 143 -12.03 9.04 -37.06
C ASP A 143 -10.87 9.98 -36.64
N ALA A 144 -10.39 9.87 -35.40
CA ALA A 144 -9.17 10.54 -34.92
C ALA A 144 -7.87 9.86 -35.39
N GLY A 145 -7.96 8.69 -36.01
CA GLY A 145 -6.82 7.91 -36.51
C GLY A 145 -6.30 6.86 -35.53
N GLY A 146 -7.08 6.48 -34.52
CA GLY A 146 -6.69 5.55 -33.45
C GLY A 146 -5.83 6.19 -32.36
N LEU A 147 -5.68 5.50 -31.23
CA LEU A 147 -4.90 5.99 -30.09
C LEU A 147 -3.39 5.83 -30.37
N ASP A 148 -2.60 6.90 -30.26
CA ASP A 148 -1.13 6.81 -30.33
C ASP A 148 -0.56 6.17 -29.06
N VAL A 149 -1.06 6.57 -27.90
CA VAL A 149 -0.63 6.06 -26.59
C VAL A 149 -1.87 5.85 -25.73
N GLN A 150 -1.99 4.70 -25.07
CA GLN A 150 -2.94 4.46 -23.99
C GLN A 150 -2.17 4.28 -22.68
N ILE A 151 -2.46 5.11 -21.68
CA ILE A 151 -1.99 4.87 -20.31
C ILE A 151 -3.04 4.10 -19.52
N LEU A 152 -2.62 3.14 -18.71
CA LEU A 152 -3.47 2.27 -17.90
C LEU A 152 -2.95 2.22 -16.46
N GLY A 153 -3.87 2.13 -15.51
CA GLY A 153 -3.61 1.51 -14.20
C GLY A 153 -4.07 0.05 -14.20
N ILE A 154 -3.82 -0.66 -13.09
CA ILE A 154 -4.31 -2.02 -12.89
C ILE A 154 -5.04 -2.16 -11.55
N GLY A 155 -6.23 -2.76 -11.58
CA GLY A 155 -7.00 -3.16 -10.41
C GLY A 155 -6.35 -4.32 -9.65
N ARG A 156 -6.78 -4.57 -8.40
CA ARG A 156 -6.31 -5.76 -7.66
C ARG A 156 -6.76 -7.08 -8.30
N THR A 157 -7.89 -7.05 -9.00
CA THR A 157 -8.42 -8.16 -9.81
C THR A 157 -7.75 -8.30 -11.18
N GLY A 158 -6.86 -7.38 -11.55
CA GLY A 158 -6.25 -7.35 -12.87
C GLY A 158 -7.11 -6.70 -13.94
N HIS A 159 -8.17 -5.99 -13.53
CA HIS A 159 -8.95 -5.16 -14.45
C HIS A 159 -8.10 -3.99 -15.00
N ILE A 160 -8.40 -3.60 -16.24
CA ILE A 160 -7.90 -2.39 -16.90
C ILE A 160 -9.11 -1.56 -17.37
N GLY A 161 -9.17 -0.29 -16.95
CA GLY A 161 -10.46 0.42 -16.90
C GLY A 161 -11.46 -0.35 -16.03
N PHE A 162 -12.74 -0.41 -16.42
CA PHE A 162 -13.74 -1.28 -15.77
C PHE A 162 -13.93 -2.62 -16.52
N ASN A 163 -12.88 -3.15 -17.16
CA ASN A 163 -12.91 -4.50 -17.70
C ASN A 163 -12.63 -5.51 -16.58
N GLU A 164 -13.69 -5.88 -15.87
CA GLU A 164 -13.67 -6.82 -14.74
C GLU A 164 -13.35 -8.27 -15.15
N PRO A 165 -12.95 -9.15 -14.20
CA PRO A 165 -12.82 -10.59 -14.43
C PRO A 165 -14.02 -11.16 -15.21
N GLY A 166 -13.73 -11.91 -16.28
CA GLY A 166 -14.72 -12.40 -17.24
C GLY A 166 -14.88 -11.53 -18.49
N SER A 167 -14.27 -10.34 -18.54
CA SER A 167 -14.25 -9.51 -19.74
C SER A 167 -13.46 -10.17 -20.87
N LEU A 168 -14.05 -10.24 -22.07
CA LEU A 168 -13.43 -10.89 -23.23
C LEU A 168 -12.50 -9.94 -23.99
N GLU A 169 -11.46 -10.52 -24.61
CA GLU A 169 -10.43 -9.80 -25.38
C GLU A 169 -10.98 -8.85 -26.45
N LYS A 170 -12.01 -9.27 -27.19
CA LYS A 170 -12.57 -8.50 -28.30
C LYS A 170 -13.68 -7.52 -27.91
N THR A 171 -13.89 -7.31 -26.61
CA THR A 171 -14.89 -6.35 -26.14
C THR A 171 -14.56 -4.93 -26.63
N ARG A 172 -15.61 -4.18 -26.95
CA ARG A 172 -15.55 -2.76 -27.29
C ARG A 172 -16.13 -1.93 -26.14
N THR A 173 -16.14 -0.61 -26.32
CA THR A 173 -16.77 0.33 -25.37
C THR A 173 -18.20 -0.13 -25.06
N ARG A 174 -18.52 -0.25 -23.78
CA ARG A 174 -19.81 -0.79 -23.33
C ARG A 174 -20.17 -0.33 -21.92
N LEU A 175 -21.44 -0.50 -21.57
CA LEU A 175 -21.90 -0.48 -20.18
C LEU A 175 -21.51 -1.79 -19.50
N VAL A 176 -20.89 -1.69 -18.33
CA VAL A 176 -20.51 -2.83 -17.49
C VAL A 176 -21.15 -2.71 -16.11
N THR A 177 -21.32 -3.85 -15.45
CA THR A 177 -21.60 -3.92 -14.01
C THR A 177 -20.28 -4.04 -13.29
N LEU A 178 -20.08 -3.24 -12.25
CA LEU A 178 -18.83 -3.25 -11.47
C LEU A 178 -18.77 -4.46 -10.55
N ASP A 179 -17.57 -5.02 -10.42
CA ASP A 179 -17.30 -6.10 -9.46
C ASP A 179 -17.39 -5.59 -8.02
N GLU A 180 -17.74 -6.47 -7.07
CA GLU A 180 -17.82 -6.11 -5.65
C GLU A 180 -16.46 -5.62 -5.12
N LEU A 181 -15.33 -6.21 -5.55
CA LEU A 181 -14.02 -5.77 -5.12
C LEU A 181 -13.66 -4.39 -5.67
N THR A 182 -14.07 -4.08 -6.91
CA THR A 182 -13.90 -2.75 -7.50
C THR A 182 -14.74 -1.71 -6.78
N ARG A 183 -15.97 -2.05 -6.39
CA ARG A 183 -16.81 -1.16 -5.58
C ARG A 183 -16.21 -0.95 -4.18
N SER A 184 -15.69 -2.01 -3.57
CA SER A 184 -14.99 -1.94 -2.29
C SER A 184 -13.75 -1.03 -2.35
N ASP A 185 -12.95 -1.15 -3.42
CA ASP A 185 -11.79 -0.28 -3.68
C ASP A 185 -12.17 1.20 -3.86
N ALA A 186 -13.32 1.47 -4.48
CA ALA A 186 -13.81 2.82 -4.70
C ALA A 186 -14.58 3.39 -3.49
N ALA A 187 -15.04 2.55 -2.56
CA ALA A 187 -15.92 2.93 -1.45
C ALA A 187 -15.39 4.12 -0.65
N ALA A 188 -14.07 4.22 -0.50
CA ALA A 188 -13.43 5.32 0.21
C ALA A 188 -13.75 6.68 -0.41
N THR A 189 -13.68 6.77 -1.74
CA THR A 189 -13.96 7.98 -2.53
C THR A 189 -15.46 8.30 -2.61
N PHE A 190 -16.30 7.28 -2.46
CA PHE A 190 -17.77 7.41 -2.47
C PHE A 190 -18.40 7.52 -1.08
N TYR A 191 -17.60 7.58 -0.01
CA TYR A 191 -18.07 7.69 1.37
C TYR A 191 -18.89 6.48 1.86
N GLY A 192 -18.67 5.32 1.26
CA GLY A 192 -19.42 4.10 1.50
C GLY A 192 -19.59 3.29 0.22
N GLU A 193 -19.55 1.97 0.33
CA GLU A 193 -19.70 1.10 -0.84
C GLU A 193 -21.10 1.21 -1.44
N GLU A 194 -22.12 1.41 -0.60
CA GLU A 194 -23.53 1.62 -0.95
C GLU A 194 -23.75 2.83 -1.85
N HIS A 195 -22.83 3.81 -1.81
CA HIS A 195 -22.86 5.01 -2.63
C HIS A 195 -22.09 4.86 -3.95
N VAL A 196 -21.30 3.79 -4.12
CA VAL A 196 -20.59 3.53 -5.37
C VAL A 196 -21.59 3.07 -6.44
N PRO A 197 -21.64 3.73 -7.61
CA PRO A 197 -22.48 3.30 -8.73
C PRO A 197 -22.24 1.84 -9.08
N ARG A 198 -23.32 1.12 -9.42
CA ARG A 198 -23.23 -0.31 -9.77
C ARG A 198 -22.74 -0.56 -11.18
N GLN A 199 -22.73 0.48 -12.03
CA GLN A 199 -22.40 0.37 -13.43
C GLN A 199 -21.42 1.48 -13.84
N ALA A 200 -20.72 1.25 -14.94
CA ALA A 200 -19.87 2.24 -15.58
C ALA A 200 -19.88 2.05 -17.10
N ILE A 201 -19.60 3.11 -17.84
CA ILE A 201 -19.27 3.00 -19.27
C ILE A 201 -17.75 2.96 -19.38
N THR A 202 -17.22 1.97 -20.08
CA THR A 202 -15.76 1.77 -20.20
C THR A 202 -15.38 1.32 -21.61
N MET A 203 -14.20 1.72 -22.07
CA MET A 203 -13.54 1.16 -23.25
C MET A 203 -13.34 -0.34 -23.06
N GLY A 204 -13.59 -1.12 -24.10
CA GLY A 204 -13.36 -2.56 -24.06
C GLY A 204 -11.88 -2.93 -24.19
N VAL A 205 -11.55 -4.17 -23.84
CA VAL A 205 -10.18 -4.71 -23.96
C VAL A 205 -9.68 -4.58 -25.40
N GLY A 206 -10.53 -4.85 -26.40
CA GLY A 206 -10.16 -4.76 -27.82
C GLY A 206 -9.96 -3.32 -28.29
N THR A 207 -10.56 -2.35 -27.62
CA THR A 207 -10.35 -0.91 -27.86
C THR A 207 -9.03 -0.46 -27.25
N ILE A 208 -8.68 -0.95 -26.06
CA ILE A 208 -7.37 -0.70 -25.45
C ILE A 208 -6.24 -1.29 -26.31
N LEU A 209 -6.40 -2.55 -26.75
CA LEU A 209 -5.42 -3.26 -27.58
C LEU A 209 -5.25 -2.67 -28.98
N SER A 210 -6.12 -1.77 -29.44
CA SER A 210 -5.97 -1.10 -30.74
C SER A 210 -5.08 0.15 -30.70
N ALA A 211 -4.65 0.57 -29.50
CA ALA A 211 -3.67 1.64 -29.35
C ALA A 211 -2.33 1.26 -29.99
N ARG A 212 -1.54 2.23 -30.47
CA ARG A 212 -0.21 1.96 -31.06
C ARG A 212 0.86 1.66 -30.00
N LYS A 213 0.67 2.16 -28.79
CA LYS A 213 1.56 1.97 -27.63
C LYS A 213 0.73 1.97 -26.37
N ILE A 214 1.05 1.08 -25.44
CA ILE A 214 0.35 0.96 -24.14
C ILE A 214 1.37 1.09 -23.02
N TYR A 215 1.10 1.94 -22.04
CA TYR A 215 1.81 1.97 -20.77
C TYR A 215 0.88 1.52 -19.66
N LEU A 216 1.15 0.36 -19.05
CA LEU A 216 0.49 -0.04 -17.81
C LEU A 216 1.39 0.31 -16.63
N MET A 217 0.85 1.09 -15.70
CA MET A 217 1.54 1.55 -14.50
C MET A 217 0.96 0.87 -13.27
N ALA A 218 1.82 0.44 -12.34
CA ALA A 218 1.38 -0.10 -11.06
C ALA A 218 2.38 0.23 -9.95
N TRP A 219 1.87 0.82 -8.88
CA TRP A 219 2.65 1.23 -7.72
C TRP A 219 2.26 0.38 -6.52
N GLY A 220 3.26 -0.02 -5.75
CA GLY A 220 3.02 -0.63 -4.45
C GLY A 220 2.87 -2.14 -4.43
N GLU A 221 3.15 -2.70 -3.25
CA GLU A 221 3.12 -4.14 -2.99
C GLU A 221 1.71 -4.75 -3.20
N ALA A 222 0.65 -3.98 -2.97
CA ALA A 222 -0.72 -4.41 -3.19
C ALA A 222 -1.02 -4.80 -4.66
N LYS A 223 -0.17 -4.38 -5.60
CA LYS A 223 -0.28 -4.73 -7.03
C LYS A 223 0.69 -5.83 -7.45
N ALA A 224 1.58 -6.28 -6.57
CA ALA A 224 2.70 -7.12 -6.97
C ALA A 224 2.29 -8.50 -7.47
N GLU A 225 1.36 -9.19 -6.77
CA GLU A 225 0.87 -10.51 -7.19
C GLU A 225 0.15 -10.43 -8.54
N VAL A 226 -0.78 -9.48 -8.70
CA VAL A 226 -1.52 -9.34 -9.97
C VAL A 226 -0.63 -8.92 -11.13
N ILE A 227 0.41 -8.13 -10.87
CA ILE A 227 1.43 -7.78 -11.87
C ILE A 227 2.22 -9.01 -12.28
N LYS A 228 2.67 -9.82 -11.33
CA LYS A 228 3.35 -11.09 -11.62
C LYS A 228 2.49 -11.98 -12.51
N GLU A 229 1.21 -12.19 -12.17
CA GLU A 229 0.30 -12.99 -12.99
C GLU A 229 0.04 -12.34 -14.37
N THR A 230 -0.03 -11.02 -14.44
CA THR A 230 -0.21 -10.28 -15.71
C THR A 230 0.96 -10.46 -16.66
N VAL A 231 2.20 -10.43 -16.15
CA VAL A 231 3.40 -10.40 -17.00
C VAL A 231 4.08 -11.77 -17.14
N GLU A 232 3.94 -12.67 -16.17
CA GLU A 232 4.56 -14.00 -16.18
C GLU A 232 3.55 -15.13 -16.40
N GLY A 233 2.30 -14.93 -15.98
CA GLY A 233 1.22 -15.91 -16.05
C GLY A 233 0.65 -16.10 -17.46
N ASP A 234 -0.28 -17.05 -17.59
CA ASP A 234 -0.98 -17.33 -18.85
C ASP A 234 -2.12 -16.34 -19.10
N ILE A 235 -2.45 -16.15 -20.38
CA ILE A 235 -3.58 -15.30 -20.78
C ILE A 235 -4.88 -15.92 -20.29
N THR A 236 -5.63 -15.17 -19.49
CA THR A 236 -6.89 -15.63 -18.89
C THR A 236 -7.91 -14.50 -18.80
N VAL A 237 -9.18 -14.83 -19.06
CA VAL A 237 -10.31 -13.90 -18.88
C VAL A 237 -10.49 -13.44 -17.43
N GLN A 238 -9.96 -14.20 -16.47
CA GLN A 238 -10.05 -13.86 -15.04
C GLN A 238 -9.15 -12.68 -14.67
N ILE A 239 -8.11 -12.41 -15.46
CA ILE A 239 -7.18 -11.29 -15.27
C ILE A 239 -7.07 -10.55 -16.61
N PRO A 240 -8.00 -9.62 -16.92
CA PRO A 240 -8.07 -8.98 -18.24
C PRO A 240 -6.79 -8.27 -18.67
N ALA A 241 -5.97 -7.78 -17.74
CA ALA A 241 -4.64 -7.24 -18.03
C ALA A 241 -3.71 -8.24 -18.75
N THR A 242 -3.90 -9.56 -18.59
CA THR A 242 -3.09 -10.57 -19.30
C THR A 242 -3.26 -10.51 -20.81
N PHE A 243 -4.38 -9.98 -21.34
CA PHE A 243 -4.54 -9.79 -22.78
C PHE A 243 -3.53 -8.79 -23.37
N LEU A 244 -2.92 -7.93 -22.54
CA LEU A 244 -1.87 -7.02 -22.99
C LEU A 244 -0.61 -7.74 -23.48
N GLN A 245 -0.44 -9.03 -23.13
CA GLN A 245 0.62 -9.90 -23.70
C GLN A 245 0.49 -10.10 -25.21
N ARG A 246 -0.69 -9.85 -25.80
CA ARG A 246 -0.92 -9.95 -27.25
C ARG A 246 -0.49 -8.70 -28.03
N HIS A 247 -0.23 -7.60 -27.33
CA HIS A 247 0.06 -6.33 -27.96
C HIS A 247 1.57 -6.09 -28.05
N GLU A 248 2.06 -5.88 -29.27
CA GLU A 248 3.49 -5.83 -29.60
C GLU A 248 4.25 -4.66 -28.94
N ASN A 249 3.53 -3.60 -28.53
CA ASN A 249 4.13 -2.37 -27.99
C ASN A 249 3.50 -1.98 -26.64
N THR A 250 3.34 -2.96 -25.77
CA THR A 250 2.98 -2.74 -24.36
C THR A 250 4.24 -2.65 -23.51
N ARG A 251 4.29 -1.67 -22.61
CA ARG A 251 5.32 -1.56 -21.59
C ARG A 251 4.71 -1.47 -20.19
N ILE A 252 5.20 -2.32 -19.29
CA ILE A 252 4.81 -2.33 -17.89
C ILE A 252 5.80 -1.47 -17.10
N ILE A 253 5.29 -0.53 -16.32
CA ILE A 253 6.07 0.44 -15.56
C ILE A 253 5.75 0.25 -14.08
N LEU A 254 6.74 -0.16 -13.30
CA LEU A 254 6.59 -0.55 -11.90
C LEU A 254 7.52 0.25 -11.00
N ASP A 255 7.12 0.43 -9.74
CA ASP A 255 8.08 0.70 -8.68
C ASP A 255 8.63 -0.61 -8.09
N GLU A 256 9.66 -0.51 -7.24
CA GLU A 256 10.27 -1.69 -6.60
C GLU A 256 9.26 -2.54 -5.80
N ALA A 257 8.27 -1.90 -5.18
CA ALA A 257 7.26 -2.59 -4.37
C ALA A 257 6.29 -3.41 -5.24
N ALA A 258 5.79 -2.87 -6.34
CA ALA A 258 4.95 -3.59 -7.30
C ALA A 258 5.73 -4.67 -8.07
N ALA A 259 7.04 -4.56 -8.17
CA ALA A 259 7.90 -5.56 -8.79
C ALA A 259 8.30 -6.70 -7.83
N SER A 260 7.99 -6.61 -6.54
CA SER A 260 8.53 -7.50 -5.49
C SER A 260 8.23 -8.99 -5.71
N GLN A 261 7.11 -9.32 -6.37
CA GLN A 261 6.70 -10.70 -6.65
C GLN A 261 7.22 -11.24 -7.99
N LEU A 262 7.80 -10.40 -8.85
CA LEU A 262 8.38 -10.87 -10.12
C LEU A 262 9.45 -11.92 -9.85
N SER A 263 9.53 -12.95 -10.69
CA SER A 263 10.45 -14.07 -10.53
C SER A 263 11.91 -13.60 -10.42
N ARG A 264 12.31 -12.59 -11.20
CA ARG A 264 13.67 -12.01 -11.12
C ARG A 264 13.98 -11.22 -9.83
N LYS A 265 12.96 -10.87 -9.04
CA LYS A 265 13.09 -10.17 -7.76
C LYS A 265 12.95 -11.13 -6.59
N LYS A 266 11.92 -11.99 -6.63
CA LYS A 266 11.58 -12.95 -5.58
C LYS A 266 12.49 -14.17 -5.59
N THR A 267 12.72 -14.76 -6.75
CA THR A 267 13.47 -16.01 -6.98
C THR A 267 14.51 -15.82 -8.10
N PRO A 268 15.46 -14.87 -7.96
CA PRO A 268 16.38 -14.52 -9.05
C PRO A 268 17.21 -15.71 -9.56
N TRP A 269 17.45 -16.71 -8.71
CA TRP A 269 18.17 -17.94 -9.03
C TRP A 269 17.47 -18.83 -10.06
N LEU A 270 16.15 -18.68 -10.24
CA LEU A 270 15.40 -19.38 -11.30
C LEU A 270 15.54 -18.71 -12.66
N VAL A 271 16.08 -17.49 -12.70
CA VAL A 271 16.13 -16.67 -13.91
C VAL A 271 17.54 -16.61 -14.48
N GLY A 272 18.56 -16.54 -13.62
CA GLY A 272 19.94 -16.47 -14.05
C GLY A 272 20.94 -16.54 -12.91
N PRO A 273 22.24 -16.40 -13.22
CA PRO A 273 23.30 -16.46 -12.23
C PRO A 273 23.11 -15.37 -11.18
N CYS A 274 23.35 -15.72 -9.92
CA CYS A 274 23.17 -14.83 -8.78
C CYS A 274 24.48 -14.64 -8.02
N THR A 275 24.69 -13.45 -7.46
CA THR A 275 25.69 -13.26 -6.41
C THR A 275 25.06 -13.67 -5.08
N TRP A 276 25.53 -14.77 -4.50
CA TRP A 276 25.02 -15.28 -3.23
C TRP A 276 25.48 -14.39 -2.08
N THR A 277 24.50 -13.86 -1.35
CA THR A 277 24.69 -13.17 -0.07
C THR A 277 23.98 -14.00 0.98
N ASP A 278 24.37 -13.85 2.25
CA ASP A 278 23.73 -14.57 3.36
C ASP A 278 22.20 -14.44 3.34
N LYS A 279 21.71 -13.21 3.13
CA LYS A 279 20.28 -12.94 3.01
C LYS A 279 19.64 -13.63 1.80
N LEU A 280 20.33 -13.70 0.66
CA LEU A 280 19.82 -14.37 -0.53
C LEU A 280 19.77 -15.89 -0.34
N ILE A 281 20.77 -16.48 0.32
CA ILE A 281 20.82 -17.91 0.64
C ILE A 281 19.70 -18.25 1.62
N LEU A 282 19.54 -17.47 2.71
CA LEU A 282 18.44 -17.61 3.66
C LEU A 282 17.08 -17.60 2.94
N ARG A 283 16.87 -16.64 2.04
CA ARG A 283 15.65 -16.55 1.23
C ARG A 283 15.46 -17.73 0.30
N ALA A 284 16.51 -18.19 -0.38
CA ALA A 284 16.44 -19.32 -1.31
C ALA A 284 16.12 -20.64 -0.60
N VAL A 285 16.76 -20.90 0.53
CA VAL A 285 16.58 -22.15 1.28
C VAL A 285 15.24 -22.18 2.01
N THR A 286 14.81 -21.06 2.62
CA THR A 286 13.46 -20.97 3.21
C THR A 286 12.38 -21.08 2.14
N TRP A 287 12.57 -20.48 0.96
CA TRP A 287 11.70 -20.67 -0.19
C TRP A 287 11.64 -22.13 -0.63
N LEU A 288 12.79 -22.80 -0.83
CA LEU A 288 12.84 -24.20 -1.28
C LEU A 288 12.10 -25.13 -0.31
N SER A 289 12.33 -24.92 0.99
CA SER A 289 11.67 -25.68 2.07
C SER A 289 10.15 -25.54 2.00
N LEU A 290 9.64 -24.31 1.91
CA LEU A 290 8.20 -24.04 1.83
C LEU A 290 7.59 -24.50 0.50
N TYR A 291 8.31 -24.34 -0.61
CA TYR A 291 7.88 -24.74 -1.94
C TYR A 291 7.70 -26.26 -2.06
N LEU A 292 8.63 -27.03 -1.50
CA LEU A 292 8.57 -28.49 -1.49
C LEU A 292 7.74 -29.07 -0.34
N GLY A 293 7.33 -28.25 0.62
CA GLY A 293 6.69 -28.72 1.86
C GLY A 293 7.61 -29.62 2.69
N LYS A 294 8.92 -29.41 2.62
CA LYS A 294 9.94 -30.19 3.33
C LYS A 294 10.67 -29.28 4.33
N PRO A 295 10.77 -29.63 5.63
CA PRO A 295 11.58 -28.90 6.60
C PRO A 295 13.03 -28.68 6.13
N ILE A 296 13.66 -27.56 6.53
CA ILE A 296 15.00 -27.16 6.08
C ILE A 296 16.01 -28.30 6.24
N LEU A 297 16.04 -28.94 7.41
CA LEU A 297 16.99 -30.01 7.73
C LEU A 297 16.75 -31.33 6.95
N LYS A 298 15.64 -31.44 6.19
CA LYS A 298 15.31 -32.59 5.35
C LYS A 298 15.57 -32.35 3.86
N LEU A 299 16.02 -31.16 3.47
CA LEU A 299 16.38 -30.87 2.08
C LEU A 299 17.66 -31.64 1.70
N THR A 300 17.66 -32.20 0.50
CA THR A 300 18.75 -33.01 -0.05
C THR A 300 19.47 -32.28 -1.18
N ASP A 301 20.69 -32.72 -1.55
CA ASP A 301 21.42 -32.13 -2.68
C ASP A 301 20.58 -32.15 -3.98
N GLU A 302 19.77 -33.20 -4.18
CA GLU A 302 18.86 -33.32 -5.32
C GLU A 302 17.77 -32.24 -5.31
N ASP A 303 17.23 -31.89 -4.14
CA ASP A 303 16.23 -30.83 -4.02
C ASP A 303 16.80 -29.47 -4.47
N TYR A 304 18.05 -29.16 -4.13
CA TYR A 304 18.73 -27.94 -4.59
C TYR A 304 19.00 -27.97 -6.10
N ASN A 305 19.51 -29.09 -6.61
CA ASN A 305 19.85 -29.25 -8.03
C ASN A 305 18.62 -29.14 -8.94
N GLN A 306 17.49 -29.73 -8.57
CA GLN A 306 16.26 -29.70 -9.36
C GLN A 306 15.54 -28.34 -9.34
N ASN A 307 15.93 -27.42 -8.45
CA ASN A 307 15.24 -26.14 -8.23
C ASN A 307 16.15 -24.91 -8.45
N GLY A 308 17.21 -25.05 -9.24
CA GLY A 308 18.06 -23.93 -9.65
C GLY A 308 18.97 -23.38 -8.54
N LEU A 309 19.32 -24.22 -7.55
CA LEU A 309 20.12 -23.83 -6.39
C LEU A 309 21.45 -24.61 -6.28
N SER A 310 21.89 -25.27 -7.36
CA SER A 310 23.15 -26.02 -7.43
C SER A 310 24.38 -25.16 -7.12
N ASP A 311 24.33 -23.87 -7.43
CA ASP A 311 25.43 -22.94 -7.19
C ASP A 311 25.71 -22.77 -5.69
N ILE A 312 24.66 -22.79 -4.85
CA ILE A 312 24.82 -22.76 -3.38
C ILE A 312 25.62 -23.97 -2.93
N LEU A 313 25.33 -25.16 -3.48
CA LEU A 313 26.05 -26.37 -3.09
C LEU A 313 27.51 -26.36 -3.53
N THR A 314 27.77 -25.74 -4.68
CA THR A 314 29.13 -25.61 -5.22
C THR A 314 29.98 -24.67 -4.37
N GLU A 315 29.40 -23.57 -3.89
CA GLU A 315 30.12 -22.55 -3.12
C GLU A 315 30.20 -22.87 -1.62
N TYR A 316 29.16 -23.47 -1.03
CA TYR A 316 29.02 -23.64 0.42
C TYR A 316 29.03 -25.11 0.88
N GLY A 317 29.23 -26.06 -0.03
CA GLY A 317 29.29 -27.50 0.24
C GLY A 317 27.93 -28.18 0.16
N ASN A 318 27.82 -29.41 0.69
CA ASN A 318 26.59 -30.20 0.58
C ASN A 318 25.37 -29.56 1.30
N ALA A 319 24.17 -30.05 0.98
CA ALA A 319 22.93 -29.53 1.55
C ALA A 319 22.92 -29.61 3.07
N TYR A 320 23.53 -30.64 3.67
CA TYR A 320 23.60 -30.79 5.13
C TYR A 320 24.23 -29.56 5.82
N ASN A 321 25.37 -29.09 5.33
CA ASN A 321 26.08 -27.94 5.90
C ASN A 321 25.25 -26.64 5.73
N VAL A 322 24.69 -26.44 4.54
CA VAL A 322 23.86 -25.26 4.23
C VAL A 322 22.60 -25.24 5.08
N ASN A 323 21.91 -26.38 5.18
CA ASN A 323 20.67 -26.52 5.93
C ASN A 323 20.86 -26.22 7.41
N ILE A 324 21.91 -26.74 8.05
CA ILE A 324 22.19 -26.47 9.47
C ILE A 324 22.43 -24.99 9.70
N ARG A 325 23.25 -24.36 8.85
CA ARG A 325 23.53 -22.93 8.94
C ARG A 325 22.24 -22.11 8.87
N ILE A 326 21.42 -22.35 7.84
CA ILE A 326 20.18 -21.58 7.63
C ILE A 326 19.14 -21.89 8.71
N PHE A 327 19.02 -23.13 9.14
CA PHE A 327 18.14 -23.50 10.24
C PHE A 327 18.51 -22.74 11.52
N ASN A 328 19.79 -22.68 11.86
CA ASN A 328 20.27 -21.92 13.03
C ASN A 328 20.02 -20.41 12.85
N GLU A 329 20.22 -19.86 11.66
CA GLU A 329 19.95 -18.44 11.37
C GLU A 329 18.47 -18.09 11.61
N VAL A 330 17.54 -18.90 11.10
CA VAL A 330 16.10 -18.73 11.37
C VAL A 330 15.78 -18.95 12.86
N GLN A 331 16.41 -19.95 13.50
CA GLN A 331 16.20 -20.20 14.93
C GLN A 331 16.65 -19.01 15.79
N HIS A 332 17.74 -18.35 15.43
CA HIS A 332 18.30 -17.21 16.16
C HIS A 332 17.44 -15.95 16.09
N THR A 333 16.47 -15.88 15.16
CA THR A 333 15.48 -14.78 15.16
C THR A 333 14.49 -14.91 16.31
N ILE A 334 14.25 -16.12 16.83
CA ILE A 334 13.21 -16.42 17.81
C ILE A 334 13.64 -15.90 19.18
N THR A 335 12.85 -15.01 19.76
CA THR A 335 13.08 -14.52 21.12
C THR A 335 11.79 -14.36 21.91
N GLY A 336 11.82 -14.93 23.13
CA GLY A 336 10.84 -14.60 24.15
C GLY A 336 11.13 -13.28 24.86
N TRP A 337 12.22 -12.56 24.55
CA TRP A 337 12.63 -11.31 25.21
C TRP A 337 12.91 -10.23 24.17
N PRO A 338 11.89 -9.54 23.66
CA PRO A 338 12.04 -8.55 22.58
C PRO A 338 12.88 -7.32 22.98
N GLY A 339 12.97 -7.00 24.27
CA GLY A 339 13.84 -5.95 24.81
C GLY A 339 15.23 -6.45 25.23
N GLY A 340 15.57 -7.71 24.94
CA GLY A 340 16.78 -8.38 25.42
C GLY A 340 16.64 -8.93 26.84
N LYS A 341 17.17 -10.13 27.08
CA LYS A 341 17.10 -10.78 28.40
C LYS A 341 18.32 -10.37 29.25
N PRO A 342 18.14 -9.74 30.42
CA PRO A 342 19.26 -9.39 31.28
C PRO A 342 19.94 -10.65 31.84
N ASN A 343 21.25 -10.57 32.07
CA ASN A 343 22.06 -11.66 32.64
C ASN A 343 22.01 -12.99 31.87
N ALA A 344 21.82 -12.92 30.55
CA ALA A 344 21.84 -14.06 29.66
C ALA A 344 22.76 -13.78 28.47
N ASP A 345 23.33 -14.83 27.89
CA ASP A 345 24.05 -14.73 26.62
C ASP A 345 23.06 -14.31 25.51
N ASP A 346 23.47 -13.29 24.77
CA ASP A 346 22.76 -12.65 23.67
C ASP A 346 23.53 -12.73 22.34
N SER A 347 24.63 -13.47 22.27
CA SER A 347 25.49 -13.60 21.07
C SER A 347 24.71 -14.03 19.82
N ASN A 348 23.66 -14.83 20.00
CA ASN A 348 22.79 -15.33 18.93
C ASN A 348 21.33 -14.87 19.09
N ARG A 349 21.10 -13.76 19.79
CA ARG A 349 19.76 -13.19 19.98
C ARG A 349 19.58 -11.95 19.11
N PRO A 350 18.35 -11.65 18.69
CA PRO A 350 18.10 -10.52 17.80
C PRO A 350 18.28 -9.17 18.50
N GLU A 351 18.17 -9.13 19.83
CA GLU A 351 18.32 -7.93 20.65
C GLU A 351 19.29 -8.15 21.81
N ARG A 352 20.07 -7.10 22.10
CA ARG A 352 21.11 -7.09 23.13
C ARG A 352 20.54 -7.07 24.55
N ALA A 353 21.22 -7.72 25.49
CA ALA A 353 20.84 -7.81 26.90
C ALA A 353 20.96 -6.46 27.63
N VAL A 354 21.97 -5.66 27.31
CA VAL A 354 22.27 -4.37 27.95
C VAL A 354 22.10 -3.20 26.99
N PRO A 355 21.55 -2.05 27.41
CA PRO A 355 21.11 -1.72 28.77
C PRO A 355 19.79 -2.39 29.18
N PHE A 356 19.54 -2.49 30.49
CA PHE A 356 18.28 -2.97 31.06
C PHE A 356 17.93 -2.17 32.34
N PRO A 357 16.69 -1.66 32.50
CA PRO A 357 15.60 -1.68 31.52
C PRO A 357 15.90 -0.78 30.31
N LYS A 358 15.27 -1.08 29.18
CA LYS A 358 15.34 -0.22 27.98
C LYS A 358 14.18 0.76 27.94
N LYS A 359 14.47 1.98 27.52
CA LYS A 359 13.50 2.90 26.92
C LYS A 359 13.11 2.46 25.51
N VAL A 360 11.83 2.28 25.28
CA VAL A 360 11.25 1.83 24.00
C VAL A 360 10.22 2.85 23.53
N LEU A 361 10.31 3.25 22.27
CA LEU A 361 9.34 4.13 21.62
C LEU A 361 8.66 3.40 20.47
N VAL A 362 7.35 3.20 20.56
CA VAL A 362 6.54 2.59 19.51
C VAL A 362 5.79 3.69 18.76
N PHE A 363 6.07 3.87 17.48
CA PHE A 363 5.29 4.73 16.61
C PHE A 363 4.08 3.97 16.05
N SER A 364 2.92 4.61 16.10
CA SER A 364 1.65 4.09 15.57
C SER A 364 1.11 5.09 14.55
N PRO A 365 1.13 4.79 13.23
CA PRO A 365 0.64 5.70 12.19
C PRO A 365 -0.80 6.13 12.45
N HIS A 366 -1.71 5.17 12.60
CA HIS A 366 -3.05 5.36 13.13
C HIS A 366 -3.14 4.89 14.57
N PRO A 367 -4.08 5.43 15.37
CA PRO A 367 -4.47 4.79 16.63
C PRO A 367 -4.84 3.32 16.36
N ALA A 368 -4.37 2.37 17.18
CA ALA A 368 -4.52 0.91 17.07
C ALA A 368 -3.42 0.13 16.32
N ASP A 369 -2.64 0.74 15.44
CA ASP A 369 -1.63 0.01 14.65
C ASP A 369 -0.56 -0.66 15.52
N ASP A 370 -0.22 -0.04 16.66
CA ASP A 370 0.66 -0.56 17.70
C ASP A 370 0.19 -1.91 18.25
N VAL A 371 -1.11 -2.06 18.55
CA VAL A 371 -1.65 -3.30 19.12
C VAL A 371 -2.07 -4.32 18.06
N ILE A 372 -2.47 -3.86 16.88
CA ILE A 372 -2.80 -4.73 15.74
C ILE A 372 -1.54 -5.46 15.26
N SER A 373 -0.45 -4.73 15.07
CA SER A 373 0.76 -5.26 14.43
C SER A 373 1.69 -5.93 15.43
N MET A 374 1.83 -5.36 16.64
CA MET A 374 2.81 -5.79 17.63
C MET A 374 2.29 -5.84 19.07
N GLY A 375 0.98 -5.97 19.28
CA GLY A 375 0.37 -5.91 20.61
C GLY A 375 0.88 -6.95 21.60
N GLY A 376 1.25 -8.15 21.14
CA GLY A 376 1.85 -9.17 22.00
C GLY A 376 3.24 -8.76 22.48
N THR A 377 4.08 -8.31 21.55
CA THR A 377 5.43 -7.78 21.82
C THR A 377 5.38 -6.54 22.71
N LEU A 378 4.45 -5.63 22.46
CA LEU A 378 4.21 -4.42 23.26
C LEU A 378 3.95 -4.77 24.73
N MET A 379 3.00 -5.67 24.99
CA MET A 379 2.69 -6.12 26.35
C MET A 379 3.88 -6.84 27.00
N ARG A 380 4.61 -7.65 26.24
CA ARG A 380 5.78 -8.36 26.76
C ARG A 380 6.92 -7.42 27.15
N LEU A 381 7.16 -6.35 26.41
CA LEU A 381 8.10 -5.30 26.79
C LEU A 381 7.72 -4.66 28.14
N VAL A 382 6.43 -4.38 28.34
CA VAL A 382 5.92 -3.85 29.62
C VAL A 382 6.06 -4.88 30.75
N GLU A 383 5.66 -6.13 30.53
CA GLU A 383 5.74 -7.22 31.50
C GLU A 383 7.20 -7.51 31.94
N HIS A 384 8.17 -7.30 31.04
CA HIS A 384 9.60 -7.42 31.35
C HIS A 384 10.20 -6.17 32.03
N GLY A 385 9.41 -5.13 32.30
CA GLY A 385 9.85 -3.94 33.04
C GLY A 385 10.57 -2.88 32.20
N HIS A 386 10.46 -2.92 30.87
CA HIS A 386 10.98 -1.85 30.02
C HIS A 386 10.15 -0.56 30.14
N GLU A 387 10.80 0.59 29.92
CA GLU A 387 10.12 1.89 29.86
C GLU A 387 9.53 2.08 28.46
N VAL A 388 8.27 1.67 28.28
CA VAL A 388 7.57 1.71 27.00
C VAL A 388 6.78 3.01 26.82
N HIS A 389 6.96 3.65 25.67
CA HIS A 389 6.20 4.79 25.18
C HIS A 389 5.50 4.45 23.86
N VAL A 390 4.33 5.04 23.64
CA VAL A 390 3.62 4.95 22.34
C VAL A 390 3.39 6.36 21.82
N ALA A 391 3.77 6.60 20.57
CA ALA A 391 3.54 7.86 19.87
C ALA A 391 2.59 7.64 18.68
N TYR A 392 1.38 8.16 18.81
CA TYR A 392 0.37 8.16 17.76
C TYR A 392 0.62 9.33 16.82
N GLN A 393 0.90 9.03 15.54
CA GLN A 393 1.30 10.04 14.57
C GLN A 393 0.11 10.83 14.02
N THR A 394 -1.03 10.16 13.78
CA THR A 394 -2.25 10.80 13.27
C THR A 394 -3.39 10.75 14.28
N SER A 395 -4.38 11.64 14.12
CA SER A 395 -5.59 11.65 14.94
C SER A 395 -6.55 10.49 14.65
N GLY A 396 -6.49 9.91 13.45
CA GLY A 396 -7.41 8.85 13.02
C GLY A 396 -8.86 9.32 12.83
N ASN A 397 -9.14 10.63 12.84
CA ASN A 397 -10.49 11.18 12.82
C ASN A 397 -11.29 10.83 11.55
N ILE A 398 -10.66 10.78 10.38
CA ILE A 398 -11.32 10.42 9.11
C ILE A 398 -11.77 8.95 9.04
N ALA A 399 -11.30 8.10 9.96
CA ALA A 399 -11.64 6.67 9.98
C ALA A 399 -12.87 6.36 10.85
N VAL A 400 -13.28 7.27 11.75
CA VAL A 400 -14.46 7.06 12.62
C VAL A 400 -15.74 7.28 11.82
N TYR A 401 -16.68 6.35 11.95
CA TYR A 401 -18.02 6.46 11.36
C TYR A 401 -18.84 7.56 12.02
N ASP A 402 -19.78 8.13 11.27
CA ASP A 402 -20.56 9.29 11.71
C ASP A 402 -21.54 8.90 12.83
N ASP A 403 -22.13 7.72 12.75
CA ASP A 403 -23.06 7.16 13.74
C ASP A 403 -22.38 6.91 15.10
N GLU A 404 -21.14 6.42 15.11
CA GLU A 404 -20.31 6.31 16.31
C GLU A 404 -20.12 7.68 16.95
N ALA A 405 -19.74 8.69 16.16
CA ALA A 405 -19.55 10.03 16.67
C ALA A 405 -20.85 10.64 17.22
N ILE A 406 -21.99 10.45 16.52
CA ILE A 406 -23.32 10.88 16.99
C ILE A 406 -23.68 10.23 18.33
N ARG A 407 -23.38 8.93 18.51
CA ARG A 407 -23.61 8.23 19.78
C ARG A 407 -22.84 8.85 20.94
N TYR A 408 -21.59 9.24 20.72
CA TYR A 408 -20.80 9.94 21.73
C TYR A 408 -21.29 11.37 21.97
N ALA A 409 -21.74 12.08 20.93
CA ALA A 409 -22.34 13.40 21.08
C ALA A 409 -23.61 13.34 21.95
N ASP A 410 -24.46 12.34 21.72
CA ASP A 410 -25.66 12.09 22.54
C ASP A 410 -25.30 11.80 24.00
N PHE A 411 -24.32 10.93 24.25
CA PHE A 411 -23.81 10.68 25.60
C PHE A 411 -23.33 11.97 26.30
N ILE A 412 -22.56 12.82 25.61
CA ILE A 412 -22.04 14.09 26.17
C ILE A 412 -23.18 15.06 26.50
N SER A 413 -24.13 15.23 25.57
CA SER A 413 -25.31 16.08 25.74
C SER A 413 -26.14 15.65 26.95
N ASN A 414 -26.30 14.35 27.20
CA ASN A 414 -27.02 13.82 28.36
C ASN A 414 -26.22 13.86 29.67
N TYR A 415 -24.90 13.66 29.62
CA TYR A 415 -24.05 13.70 30.82
C TYR A 415 -23.86 15.13 31.37
N ARG A 416 -23.86 16.14 30.48
CA ARG A 416 -23.76 17.57 30.84
C ARG A 416 -24.96 18.38 30.34
N PRO A 417 -26.16 18.17 30.90
CA PRO A 417 -27.40 18.76 30.41
C PRO A 417 -27.49 20.29 30.58
N ASN A 418 -26.55 20.90 31.31
CA ASN A 418 -26.43 22.35 31.53
C ASN A 418 -25.04 22.90 31.16
N GLY A 419 -24.21 22.11 30.48
CA GLY A 419 -22.88 22.54 30.03
C GLY A 419 -22.92 23.30 28.71
N SER A 420 -21.77 23.88 28.31
CA SER A 420 -21.58 24.46 26.98
C SER A 420 -21.89 23.48 25.84
N ASP A 421 -21.77 22.19 26.11
CA ASP A 421 -21.88 21.11 25.13
C ASP A 421 -23.27 20.48 25.10
N LYS A 422 -24.26 21.05 25.81
CA LYS A 422 -25.64 20.54 25.86
C LYS A 422 -26.22 20.34 24.46
N ASN A 423 -25.98 21.30 23.57
CA ASN A 423 -26.50 21.29 22.21
C ASN A 423 -25.57 20.57 21.21
N LEU A 424 -24.46 19.96 21.65
CA LEU A 424 -23.49 19.32 20.76
C LEU A 424 -24.15 18.31 19.81
N LEU A 425 -25.07 17.47 20.31
CA LEU A 425 -25.84 16.55 19.47
C LEU A 425 -26.68 17.28 18.43
N ILE A 426 -27.41 18.33 18.83
CA ILE A 426 -28.29 19.10 17.94
C ILE A 426 -27.47 19.79 16.85
N ASP A 427 -26.35 20.41 17.24
CA ASP A 427 -25.45 21.12 16.34
C ASP A 427 -24.80 20.15 15.33
N ILE A 428 -24.38 18.98 15.79
CA ILE A 428 -23.84 17.92 14.93
C ILE A 428 -24.92 17.39 13.97
N ILE A 429 -26.11 17.04 14.45
CA ILE A 429 -27.19 16.52 13.60
C ILE A 429 -27.53 17.55 12.52
N LYS A 430 -27.73 18.81 12.89
CA LYS A 430 -28.06 19.88 11.94
C LYS A 430 -26.95 20.06 10.89
N ALA A 431 -25.70 20.08 11.32
CA ALA A 431 -24.57 20.22 10.40
C ALA A 431 -24.42 19.00 9.47
N MET A 432 -24.84 17.80 9.91
CA MET A 432 -24.86 16.59 9.09
C MET A 432 -26.06 16.54 8.13
N GLU A 433 -27.22 17.10 8.48
CA GLU A 433 -28.38 17.24 7.59
C GLU A 433 -28.14 18.23 6.45
N GLU A 434 -27.35 19.28 6.69
CA GLU A 434 -26.95 20.28 5.69
C GLU A 434 -25.80 19.80 4.78
N LYS A 435 -25.19 18.64 5.10
CA LYS A 435 -24.00 18.10 4.45
C LYS A 435 -24.36 17.24 3.24
N ASN A 436 -23.68 17.44 2.11
CA ASN A 436 -23.78 16.53 0.97
C ASN A 436 -22.78 15.36 1.09
N PRO A 437 -23.08 14.18 0.53
CA PRO A 437 -22.07 13.12 0.37
C PRO A 437 -20.87 13.66 -0.40
N GLY A 438 -19.68 13.72 0.22
CA GLY A 438 -18.60 14.55 -0.35
C GLY A 438 -17.94 15.51 0.59
N ASP A 439 -18.76 16.15 1.41
CA ASP A 439 -18.31 17.31 2.15
C ASP A 439 -17.39 16.90 3.30
N ILE A 440 -16.50 17.81 3.68
CA ILE A 440 -15.67 17.63 4.86
C ILE A 440 -16.58 17.62 6.08
N ASP A 441 -16.31 16.71 7.03
CA ASP A 441 -16.99 16.72 8.31
C ASP A 441 -16.84 18.09 9.01
N PRO A 442 -17.90 18.60 9.65
CA PRO A 442 -17.82 19.84 10.42
C PRO A 442 -16.65 19.80 11.43
N PRO A 443 -15.97 20.92 11.71
CA PRO A 443 -14.81 20.92 12.61
C PRO A 443 -15.10 20.31 14.00
N GLN A 444 -16.32 20.50 14.51
CA GLN A 444 -16.76 19.89 15.77
C GLN A 444 -16.86 18.36 15.68
N MET A 445 -17.33 17.82 14.55
CA MET A 445 -17.39 16.38 14.27
C MET A 445 -15.98 15.79 14.19
N LEU A 446 -15.08 16.38 13.40
CA LEU A 446 -13.69 15.93 13.30
C LEU A 446 -13.00 15.93 14.67
N LYS A 447 -13.22 16.96 15.48
CA LYS A 447 -12.69 17.05 16.85
C LYS A 447 -13.24 15.94 17.75
N LEU A 448 -14.54 15.67 17.69
CA LEU A 448 -15.16 14.59 18.45
C LEU A 448 -14.57 13.22 18.04
N LYS A 449 -14.44 12.97 16.73
CA LYS A 449 -13.81 11.76 16.20
C LYS A 449 -12.36 11.60 16.64
N SER A 450 -11.55 12.66 16.62
CA SER A 450 -10.19 12.65 17.18
C SER A 450 -10.19 12.26 18.66
N HIS A 451 -11.12 12.79 19.46
CA HIS A 451 -11.23 12.46 20.88
C HIS A 451 -11.64 11.01 21.13
N ILE A 452 -12.57 10.46 20.34
CA ILE A 452 -12.95 9.04 20.40
C ILE A 452 -11.70 8.17 20.20
N ARG A 453 -10.95 8.38 19.12
CA ARG A 453 -9.72 7.62 18.83
C ARG A 453 -8.67 7.77 19.93
N ARG A 454 -8.52 8.96 20.51
CA ARG A 454 -7.62 9.22 21.62
C ARG A 454 -8.02 8.46 22.89
N VAL A 455 -9.30 8.43 23.22
CA VAL A 455 -9.80 7.69 24.40
C VAL A 455 -9.61 6.20 24.23
N GLU A 456 -9.86 5.67 23.03
CA GLU A 456 -9.62 4.26 22.69
C GLU A 456 -8.15 3.89 22.80
N ALA A 457 -7.26 4.69 22.20
CA ALA A 457 -5.81 4.53 22.32
C ALA A 457 -5.34 4.53 23.78
N ASN A 458 -5.80 5.49 24.59
CA ASN A 458 -5.48 5.51 26.02
C ASN A 458 -6.05 4.29 26.76
N SER A 459 -7.24 3.81 26.39
CA SER A 459 -7.84 2.60 26.96
C SER A 459 -7.01 1.35 26.64
N SER A 460 -6.53 1.25 25.41
CA SER A 460 -5.62 0.20 24.94
C SER A 460 -4.28 0.24 25.66
N CYS A 461 -3.62 1.41 25.71
CA CYS A 461 -2.36 1.59 26.44
C CYS A 461 -2.48 1.22 27.93
N ARG A 462 -3.56 1.65 28.61
CA ARG A 462 -3.82 1.25 30.00
C ARG A 462 -3.98 -0.26 30.16
N TYR A 463 -4.71 -0.90 29.24
CA TYR A 463 -4.87 -2.35 29.23
C TYR A 463 -3.52 -3.07 29.04
N CYS A 464 -2.64 -2.53 28.19
CA CYS A 464 -1.28 -3.03 27.98
C CYS A 464 -0.29 -2.67 29.10
N GLY A 465 -0.71 -1.93 30.13
CA GLY A 465 0.13 -1.52 31.27
C GLY A 465 1.02 -0.30 31.02
N ILE A 466 0.73 0.50 29.99
CA ILE A 466 1.48 1.70 29.64
C ILE A 466 0.89 2.91 30.38
N PRO A 467 1.67 3.64 31.19
CA PRO A 467 1.22 4.83 31.90
C PRO A 467 0.81 5.97 30.94
N GLN A 468 -0.17 6.78 31.35
CA GLN A 468 -0.74 7.82 30.48
C GLN A 468 0.29 8.90 30.10
N GLU A 469 1.22 9.24 30.98
CA GLU A 469 2.32 10.17 30.73
C GLU A 469 3.33 9.69 29.68
N ARG A 470 3.26 8.41 29.30
CA ARG A 470 4.09 7.80 28.25
C ARG A 470 3.36 7.63 26.92
N VAL A 471 2.13 8.12 26.83
CA VAL A 471 1.32 8.11 25.60
C VAL A 471 1.37 9.50 24.96
N HIS A 472 1.84 9.56 23.72
CA HIS A 472 2.05 10.81 22.99
C HIS A 472 1.13 10.87 21.77
N PHE A 473 0.45 11.99 21.56
CA PHE A 473 -0.39 12.24 20.39
C PHE A 473 0.22 13.39 19.60
N LEU A 474 0.77 13.10 18.43
CA LEU A 474 1.50 14.09 17.62
C LEU A 474 0.58 14.92 16.73
N GLU A 475 -0.55 14.36 16.29
CA GLU A 475 -1.55 15.03 15.42
C GLU A 475 -0.88 15.70 14.21
N MET A 476 -0.09 14.93 13.47
CA MET A 476 0.78 15.43 12.42
C MET A 476 -0.03 16.18 11.32
N PRO A 477 0.31 17.46 11.03
CA PRO A 477 -0.44 18.33 10.10
C PRO A 477 -0.77 17.77 8.72
N PHE A 478 0.04 16.83 8.19
CA PHE A 478 -0.23 16.23 6.88
C PHE A 478 -1.60 15.52 6.83
N TYR A 479 -2.07 14.99 7.97
CA TYR A 479 -3.29 14.22 8.11
C TYR A 479 -4.53 15.08 8.37
N GLU A 480 -4.36 16.25 8.99
CA GLU A 480 -5.43 17.14 9.44
C GLU A 480 -6.03 17.95 8.28
N THR A 481 -6.69 17.24 7.36
CA THR A 481 -7.34 17.79 6.17
C THR A 481 -8.87 17.63 6.20
N GLY A 482 -9.38 16.71 7.02
CA GLY A 482 -10.79 16.29 7.00
C GLY A 482 -11.21 15.56 5.72
N ARG A 483 -10.25 15.22 4.84
CA ARG A 483 -10.47 14.52 3.57
C ARG A 483 -9.64 13.25 3.52
N GLU A 484 -9.99 12.34 2.62
CA GLU A 484 -9.17 11.18 2.30
C GLU A 484 -7.80 11.59 1.72
N ARG A 485 -7.77 12.66 0.91
CA ARG A 485 -6.54 13.22 0.35
C ARG A 485 -5.75 13.98 1.41
N LYS A 486 -4.58 13.46 1.77
CA LYS A 486 -3.64 14.05 2.73
C LYS A 486 -2.78 15.15 2.10
N LYS A 487 -2.25 16.06 2.92
CA LYS A 487 -1.22 17.03 2.48
C LYS A 487 0.13 16.31 2.30
N PRO A 488 1.04 16.85 1.49
CA PRO A 488 2.43 16.41 1.48
C PRO A 488 3.07 16.54 2.87
N LEU A 489 4.04 15.67 3.16
CA LEU A 489 4.83 15.73 4.39
C LEU A 489 5.52 17.09 4.52
N SER A 490 5.36 17.75 5.66
CA SER A 490 5.93 19.07 5.96
C SER A 490 7.05 19.01 6.99
N LYS A 491 7.81 20.11 7.13
CA LYS A 491 8.83 20.24 8.18
C LYS A 491 8.24 20.18 9.59
N ALA A 492 7.01 20.64 9.78
CA ALA A 492 6.35 20.60 11.08
C ALA A 492 6.07 19.16 11.52
N ASP A 493 5.68 18.28 10.59
CA ASP A 493 5.49 16.85 10.87
C ASP A 493 6.81 16.21 11.33
N ILE A 494 7.92 16.51 10.65
CA ILE A 494 9.26 15.98 10.98
C ILE A 494 9.71 16.47 12.35
N SER A 495 9.50 17.76 12.68
CA SER A 495 9.84 18.32 13.97
C SER A 495 9.11 17.63 15.12
N LEU A 496 7.80 17.36 14.99
CA LEU A 496 7.02 16.67 16.02
C LEU A 496 7.58 15.26 16.33
N VAL A 497 7.95 14.52 15.29
CA VAL A 497 8.56 13.19 15.43
C VAL A 497 9.94 13.29 16.08
N LYS A 498 10.74 14.26 15.68
CA LYS A 498 12.07 14.50 16.25
C LYS A 498 11.99 14.86 17.74
N GLU A 499 11.09 15.78 18.10
CA GLU A 499 10.92 16.25 19.47
C GLU A 499 10.61 15.10 20.45
N VAL A 500 9.71 14.17 20.07
CA VAL A 500 9.39 13.01 20.92
C VAL A 500 10.58 12.05 21.03
N ILE A 501 11.33 11.83 19.95
CA ILE A 501 12.53 10.98 19.96
C ILE A 501 13.61 11.58 20.87
N GLU A 502 13.91 12.88 20.71
CA GLU A 502 14.94 13.58 21.50
C GLU A 502 14.56 13.71 22.98
N LYS A 503 13.27 13.82 23.29
CA LYS A 503 12.75 13.83 24.66
C LYS A 503 12.96 12.49 25.35
N ILE A 504 12.71 11.38 24.66
CA ILE A 504 12.76 10.03 25.25
C ILE A 504 14.19 9.47 25.25
N LYS A 505 14.94 9.71 24.16
CA LYS A 505 16.23 9.07 23.86
C LYS A 505 16.13 7.54 23.94
N PRO A 506 15.30 6.91 23.08
CA PRO A 506 15.00 5.49 23.17
C PRO A 506 16.19 4.61 22.77
N HIS A 507 16.32 3.43 23.38
CA HIS A 507 17.25 2.38 22.94
C HIS A 507 16.65 1.49 21.84
N GLN A 508 15.31 1.47 21.77
CA GLN A 508 14.54 0.77 20.73
C GLN A 508 13.45 1.68 20.19
N ILE A 509 13.34 1.75 18.87
CA ILE A 509 12.21 2.35 18.17
C ILE A 509 11.50 1.24 17.41
N TYR A 510 10.18 1.15 17.55
CA TYR A 510 9.34 0.35 16.66
C TYR A 510 8.58 1.28 15.73
N ALA A 511 8.57 0.98 14.43
CA ALA A 511 7.86 1.77 13.43
C ALA A 511 7.19 0.87 12.39
N ALA A 512 6.09 1.35 11.82
CA ALA A 512 5.45 0.64 10.73
C ALA A 512 6.26 0.81 9.44
N GLY A 513 6.83 -0.28 8.93
CA GLY A 513 7.63 -0.32 7.70
C GLY A 513 6.81 -0.51 6.42
N ASP A 514 5.52 -0.14 6.43
CA ASP A 514 4.64 -0.31 5.28
C ASP A 514 4.97 0.73 4.19
N LEU A 515 5.53 0.23 3.08
CA LEU A 515 5.91 1.00 1.89
C LEU A 515 4.94 0.79 0.71
N SER A 516 3.79 0.14 0.93
CA SER A 516 2.91 -0.33 -0.15
C SER A 516 2.24 0.79 -0.92
N ASP A 517 1.72 1.83 -0.27
CA ASP A 517 1.18 2.99 -0.99
C ASP A 517 2.15 4.18 -0.85
N PRO A 518 2.74 4.69 -1.95
CA PRO A 518 3.60 5.88 -1.90
C PRO A 518 2.89 7.12 -1.34
N ASN A 519 1.56 7.18 -1.39
CA ASN A 519 0.74 8.26 -0.84
C ASN A 519 0.00 7.86 0.44
N GLY A 520 0.24 6.66 0.95
CA GLY A 520 -0.45 6.11 2.11
C GLY A 520 0.02 6.74 3.43
N THR A 521 -0.85 6.73 4.44
CA THR A 521 -0.54 7.27 5.79
C THR A 521 0.74 6.64 6.35
N TYR A 522 0.87 5.32 6.24
CA TYR A 522 2.02 4.57 6.75
C TYR A 522 3.33 5.04 6.12
N ARG A 523 3.36 5.21 4.79
CA ARG A 523 4.55 5.67 4.07
C ARG A 523 4.98 7.07 4.51
N ILE A 524 4.03 8.00 4.61
CA ILE A 524 4.29 9.38 5.04
C ILE A 524 4.80 9.39 6.49
N CYS A 525 4.18 8.61 7.37
CA CYS A 525 4.59 8.43 8.76
C CYS A 525 6.01 7.87 8.88
N TRP A 526 6.36 6.86 8.08
CA TRP A 526 7.71 6.30 8.03
C TRP A 526 8.73 7.31 7.47
N ASP A 527 8.38 8.04 6.41
CA ASP A 527 9.25 9.08 5.84
C ASP A 527 9.50 10.23 6.83
N ALA A 528 8.55 10.56 7.70
CA ALA A 528 8.73 11.50 8.80
C ALA A 528 9.75 10.99 9.83
N ILE A 529 9.61 9.72 10.27
CA ILE A 529 10.55 9.06 11.19
C ILE A 529 11.94 9.02 10.57
N ARG A 530 12.08 8.53 9.34
CA ARG A 530 13.37 8.41 8.66
C ARG A 530 14.08 9.76 8.50
N GLN A 531 13.34 10.82 8.18
CA GLN A 531 13.92 12.17 8.10
C GLN A 531 14.35 12.70 9.48
N ALA A 532 13.53 12.52 10.51
CA ALA A 532 13.91 12.87 11.89
C ALA A 532 15.17 12.12 12.35
N LEU A 533 15.24 10.80 12.10
CA LEU A 533 16.40 9.96 12.41
C LEU A 533 17.66 10.44 11.68
N LYS A 534 17.54 10.84 10.41
CA LYS A 534 18.66 11.41 9.64
C LYS A 534 19.21 12.70 10.25
N GLU A 535 18.35 13.52 10.87
CA GLU A 535 18.77 14.76 11.53
C GLU A 535 19.46 14.52 12.88
N ILE A 536 19.08 13.47 13.61
CA ILE A 536 19.64 13.16 14.94
C ILE A 536 20.76 12.14 14.92
N LYS A 537 21.11 11.58 13.75
CA LYS A 537 22.08 10.48 13.61
C LYS A 537 23.45 10.71 14.26
N ASN A 538 23.84 11.98 14.42
CA ASN A 538 25.13 12.37 15.00
C ASN A 538 25.09 12.48 16.54
N GLN A 539 23.95 12.28 17.18
CA GLN A 539 23.85 12.30 18.64
C GLN A 539 24.39 10.99 19.22
N GLU A 540 25.17 11.08 20.30
CA GLU A 540 25.89 9.94 20.89
C GLU A 540 24.94 8.81 21.32
N TRP A 541 23.83 9.14 21.97
CA TRP A 541 22.85 8.16 22.43
C TRP A 541 22.18 7.39 21.28
N TYR A 542 22.11 7.99 20.07
CA TYR A 542 21.46 7.36 18.92
C TYR A 542 22.26 6.17 18.38
N GLN A 543 23.58 6.14 18.60
CA GLN A 543 24.43 5.01 18.21
C GLN A 543 24.01 3.70 18.91
N ASP A 544 23.34 3.82 20.05
CA ASP A 544 22.74 2.71 20.79
C ASP A 544 21.21 2.63 20.60
N CYS A 545 20.66 3.13 19.49
CA CYS A 545 19.22 3.03 19.20
C CYS A 545 18.97 2.03 18.07
N TYR A 546 18.24 0.93 18.35
CA TYR A 546 17.84 -0.04 17.32
C TYR A 546 16.44 0.28 16.81
N VAL A 547 16.27 0.28 15.50
CA VAL A 547 14.97 0.52 14.87
C VAL A 547 14.43 -0.78 14.30
N TRP A 548 13.28 -1.21 14.80
CA TRP A 548 12.56 -2.41 14.40
C TRP A 548 11.32 -2.04 13.61
N LEU A 549 11.16 -2.65 12.44
CA LEU A 549 10.05 -2.42 11.53
C LEU A 549 9.04 -3.56 11.68
N TYR A 550 7.82 -3.22 12.05
CA TYR A 550 6.68 -4.11 11.93
C TYR A 550 5.92 -3.84 10.64
N ARG A 551 5.18 -4.82 10.14
CA ARG A 551 4.32 -4.67 8.96
C ARG A 551 2.92 -4.25 9.37
N GLY A 552 2.31 -3.37 8.57
CA GLY A 552 0.89 -3.07 8.70
C GLY A 552 0.05 -4.32 8.45
N ILE A 553 -1.21 -4.29 8.89
CA ILE A 553 -2.09 -5.47 8.91
C ILE A 553 -2.31 -6.11 7.52
N TRP A 554 -2.15 -5.33 6.44
CA TRP A 554 -2.38 -5.78 5.07
C TRP A 554 -1.13 -6.34 4.37
N GLN A 555 0.04 -6.26 5.02
CA GLN A 555 1.31 -6.62 4.40
C GLN A 555 1.84 -7.92 4.96
N LYS A 556 2.35 -8.78 4.09
CA LYS A 556 3.00 -10.04 4.49
C LYS A 556 4.47 -9.76 4.83
N ILE A 557 5.01 -10.53 5.77
CA ILE A 557 6.45 -10.60 6.01
C ILE A 557 6.91 -12.02 5.72
N GLU A 558 7.92 -12.14 4.86
CA GLU A 558 8.56 -13.42 4.58
C GLU A 558 9.50 -13.78 5.73
N VAL A 559 9.68 -15.07 6.03
CA VAL A 559 10.56 -15.52 7.12
C VAL A 559 11.98 -14.98 6.94
N SER A 560 12.47 -14.96 5.70
CA SER A 560 13.80 -14.42 5.36
C SER A 560 13.98 -12.91 5.56
N ASP A 561 12.90 -12.17 5.81
CA ASP A 561 12.92 -10.74 6.16
C ASP A 561 12.67 -10.51 7.66
N ILE A 562 12.46 -11.55 8.46
CA ILE A 562 12.27 -11.46 9.90
C ILE A 562 13.63 -11.53 10.59
N ASP A 563 14.06 -10.43 11.19
CA ASP A 563 15.25 -10.36 12.03
C ASP A 563 14.92 -10.65 13.51
N MET A 564 13.66 -10.49 13.93
CA MET A 564 13.17 -10.85 15.26
C MET A 564 11.78 -11.48 15.16
N ALA A 565 11.62 -12.71 15.65
CA ALA A 565 10.37 -13.42 15.76
C ALA A 565 9.97 -13.56 17.24
N VAL A 566 8.83 -12.98 17.61
CA VAL A 566 8.31 -13.02 18.98
C VAL A 566 7.12 -13.99 19.04
N PRO A 567 7.31 -15.21 19.55
CA PRO A 567 6.23 -16.19 19.64
C PRO A 567 5.27 -15.81 20.77
N LEU A 568 3.98 -15.99 20.52
CA LEU A 568 2.90 -15.74 21.48
C LEU A 568 2.23 -17.08 21.83
N SER A 569 1.90 -17.23 23.10
CA SER A 569 1.00 -18.28 23.57
C SER A 569 -0.47 -17.96 23.23
N PRO A 570 -1.38 -18.95 23.26
CA PRO A 570 -2.81 -18.70 23.05
C PRO A 570 -3.38 -17.63 23.98
N GLY A 571 -2.91 -17.59 25.23
CA GLY A 571 -3.31 -16.59 26.22
C GLY A 571 -2.83 -15.17 25.86
N GLU A 572 -1.61 -15.03 25.35
CA GLU A 572 -1.07 -13.74 24.92
C GLU A 572 -1.73 -13.24 23.63
N ARG A 573 -2.02 -14.13 22.67
CA ARG A 573 -2.82 -13.78 21.50
C ARG A 573 -4.22 -13.30 21.91
N LEU A 574 -4.84 -13.94 22.90
CA LEU A 574 -6.13 -13.49 23.44
C LEU A 574 -6.02 -12.12 24.14
N LYS A 575 -4.93 -11.84 24.87
CA LYS A 575 -4.66 -10.51 25.42
C LYS A 575 -4.50 -9.48 24.30
N LYS A 576 -3.72 -9.77 23.26
CA LYS A 576 -3.58 -8.92 22.05
C LYS A 576 -4.94 -8.59 21.45
N ARG A 577 -5.79 -9.59 21.24
CA ARG A 577 -7.16 -9.40 20.74
C ARG A 577 -7.98 -8.44 21.61
N LYS A 578 -7.89 -8.60 22.94
CA LYS A 578 -8.58 -7.70 23.89
C LYS A 578 -8.06 -6.26 23.86
N ALA A 579 -6.78 -6.05 23.54
CA ALA A 579 -6.22 -4.71 23.31
C ALA A 579 -6.79 -4.09 22.03
N ILE A 580 -6.88 -4.85 20.94
CA ILE A 580 -7.52 -4.42 19.69
C ILE A 580 -8.98 -4.01 19.95
N PHE A 581 -9.72 -4.78 20.76
CA PHE A 581 -11.11 -4.46 21.13
C PHE A 581 -11.29 -3.15 21.90
N LYS A 582 -10.23 -2.52 22.42
CA LYS A 582 -10.30 -1.18 23.01
C LYS A 582 -10.52 -0.08 21.99
N HIS A 583 -10.36 -0.39 20.70
CA HIS A 583 -10.63 0.48 19.56
C HIS A 583 -12.01 0.20 18.95
N SER A 584 -13.07 0.32 19.76
CA SER A 584 -14.44 -0.06 19.42
C SER A 584 -14.97 0.55 18.13
N SER A 585 -14.67 1.83 17.87
CA SER A 585 -15.11 2.56 16.67
C SER A 585 -14.56 2.00 15.37
N GLN A 586 -13.62 1.06 15.44
CA GLN A 586 -13.02 0.37 14.29
C GLN A 586 -13.11 -1.15 14.42
N LYS A 587 -13.79 -1.70 15.44
CA LYS A 587 -13.69 -3.14 15.76
C LYS A 587 -14.28 -4.02 14.66
N ASP A 588 -15.46 -3.66 14.16
CA ASP A 588 -16.30 -4.54 13.34
C ASP A 588 -15.88 -4.51 11.87
N GLN A 589 -15.93 -3.35 11.23
CA GLN A 589 -15.38 -3.18 9.88
C GLN A 589 -14.58 -1.88 9.83
N PRO A 590 -13.39 -1.88 9.20
CA PRO A 590 -12.75 -0.63 8.82
C PRO A 590 -13.68 0.18 7.91
N LYS A 591 -13.72 1.50 8.11
CA LYS A 591 -14.36 2.42 7.15
C LYS A 591 -13.77 2.30 5.74
N TYR A 592 -12.51 1.87 5.65
CA TYR A 592 -11.80 1.60 4.40
C TYR A 592 -11.13 0.21 4.50
N PRO A 593 -11.83 -0.88 4.17
CA PRO A 593 -11.25 -2.22 4.19
C PRO A 593 -10.13 -2.34 3.16
N GLY A 594 -8.99 -2.86 3.60
CA GLY A 594 -7.87 -3.16 2.71
C GLY A 594 -8.09 -4.48 1.95
N ASN A 595 -7.05 -5.32 1.90
CA ASN A 595 -7.02 -6.47 1.00
C ASN A 595 -7.86 -7.69 1.40
N MET A 596 -8.44 -7.72 2.59
CA MET A 596 -9.14 -8.89 3.12
C MET A 596 -10.45 -8.50 3.80
N SER A 597 -11.50 -9.29 3.56
CA SER A 597 -12.79 -9.18 4.24
C SER A 597 -12.68 -9.78 5.65
N GLY A 598 -12.92 -8.98 6.69
CA GLY A 598 -12.96 -9.46 8.08
C GLY A 598 -12.72 -8.35 9.10
N GLU A 599 -13.05 -8.62 10.36
CA GLU A 599 -12.74 -7.69 11.46
C GLU A 599 -11.22 -7.56 11.62
N PHE A 600 -10.71 -6.38 12.03
CA PHE A 600 -9.26 -6.15 12.17
C PHE A 600 -8.54 -7.21 13.01
N TRP A 601 -9.18 -7.70 14.08
CA TRP A 601 -8.53 -8.71 14.92
C TRP A 601 -8.39 -10.06 14.21
N MET A 602 -9.28 -10.40 13.27
CA MET A 602 -9.20 -11.65 12.50
C MET A 602 -8.00 -11.62 11.57
N VAL A 603 -7.84 -10.52 10.82
CA VAL A 603 -6.72 -10.34 9.89
C VAL A 603 -5.39 -10.27 10.67
N ALA A 604 -5.37 -9.59 11.82
CA ALA A 604 -4.20 -9.54 12.69
C ALA A 604 -3.80 -10.92 13.24
N ASP A 605 -4.78 -11.73 13.64
CA ASP A 605 -4.54 -13.10 14.10
C ASP A 605 -4.03 -13.97 12.94
N GLU A 606 -4.71 -13.97 11.78
CA GLU A 606 -4.33 -14.76 10.61
C GLU A 606 -2.88 -14.51 10.19
N GLN A 607 -2.46 -13.25 10.18
CA GLN A 607 -1.09 -12.85 9.86
C GLN A 607 -0.07 -13.50 10.81
N THR A 608 -0.30 -13.43 12.12
CA THR A 608 0.64 -13.99 13.11
C THR A 608 0.61 -15.51 13.19
N ILE A 609 -0.55 -16.13 12.95
CA ILE A 609 -0.70 -17.59 12.80
C ILE A 609 0.04 -18.07 11.56
N ARG A 610 -0.08 -17.36 10.43
CA ARG A 610 0.65 -17.70 9.20
C ARG A 610 2.15 -17.69 9.43
N ASN A 611 2.67 -16.70 10.14
CA ASN A 611 4.10 -16.65 10.48
C ASN A 611 4.52 -17.87 11.32
N ALA A 612 3.74 -18.22 12.35
CA ALA A 612 4.02 -19.40 13.17
C ALA A 612 3.98 -20.70 12.35
N ARG A 613 2.99 -20.85 11.47
CA ARG A 613 2.89 -21.99 10.55
C ARG A 613 4.07 -22.07 9.60
N ASN A 614 4.54 -20.94 9.07
CA ASN A 614 5.73 -20.93 8.22
C ASN A 614 6.97 -21.40 8.99
N TYR A 615 7.16 -20.98 10.25
CA TYR A 615 8.26 -21.45 11.10
C TYR A 615 8.16 -22.97 11.36
N ASP A 616 6.97 -23.48 11.67
CA ASP A 616 6.71 -24.92 11.84
C ASP A 616 7.05 -25.72 10.56
N LEU A 617 6.58 -25.27 9.40
CA LEU A 617 6.89 -25.91 8.10
C LEU A 617 8.38 -25.94 7.77
N LEU A 618 9.17 -24.96 8.26
CA LEU A 618 10.62 -24.95 8.12
C LEU A 618 11.33 -25.96 9.06
N GLY A 619 10.60 -26.57 10.00
CA GLY A 619 11.09 -27.56 10.95
C GLY A 619 11.40 -27.03 12.35
N LEU A 620 10.94 -25.82 12.69
CA LEU A 620 11.12 -25.23 14.01
C LEU A 620 9.97 -25.65 14.94
N ALA A 621 10.04 -25.23 16.21
CA ALA A 621 8.99 -25.51 17.18
C ALA A 621 7.65 -24.91 16.74
N GLU A 622 6.56 -25.64 17.02
CA GLU A 622 5.20 -25.18 16.78
C GLU A 622 4.81 -24.12 17.82
N TYR A 623 4.42 -22.94 17.33
CA TYR A 623 3.92 -21.83 18.16
C TYR A 623 2.47 -21.51 17.77
N ASP A 624 1.68 -20.96 18.70
CA ASP A 624 0.30 -20.54 18.41
C ASP A 624 0.26 -19.36 17.43
N SER A 625 1.16 -18.39 17.60
CA SER A 625 1.32 -17.26 16.68
C SER A 625 2.70 -16.60 16.84
N ILE A 626 3.19 -15.89 15.81
CA ILE A 626 4.47 -15.15 15.80
C ILE A 626 4.27 -13.73 15.26
N GLU A 627 4.73 -12.74 16.02
CA GLU A 627 4.95 -11.38 15.53
C GLU A 627 6.37 -11.25 14.97
N GLY A 628 6.50 -10.76 13.74
CA GLY A 628 7.78 -10.66 13.02
C GLY A 628 8.20 -9.21 12.80
N PHE A 629 9.48 -8.94 12.99
CA PHE A 629 10.08 -7.61 12.83
C PHE A 629 11.35 -7.67 11.97
N SER A 630 11.56 -6.66 11.14
CA SER A 630 12.82 -6.46 10.40
C SER A 630 13.64 -5.35 11.06
N ARG A 631 14.95 -5.50 11.15
CA ARG A 631 15.84 -4.47 11.68
C ARG A 631 16.18 -3.46 10.59
N TRP A 632 15.87 -2.19 10.82
CA TRP A 632 16.33 -1.13 9.94
C TRP A 632 17.79 -0.79 10.26
N LYS A 633 18.67 -0.96 9.27
CA LYS A 633 20.09 -0.59 9.35
C LYS A 633 20.27 0.70 8.54
N SER A 634 20.62 1.79 9.24
CA SER A 634 20.73 3.15 8.68
C SER A 634 21.89 3.33 7.72
#